data_AF-H3A512-F1
#
_entry.id   AF-H3A512-F1
#
_cell.length_a   1.000
_cell.length_b   1.000
_cell.length_c   1.000
_cell.angle_alpha   90.00
_cell.angle_beta   90.00
_cell.angle_gamma   90.00
#
_symmetry.space_group_name_H-M   'P 1'
#
loop_
_entity.id
_entity.type
_entity.pdbx_description
1 polymer ?
#
loop_
_entity_poly.entity_id
_entity_poly.type
_entity_poly.pdbx_seq_one_letter_code
_entity_poly.pdbx_strand_id
1 'polypeptide(L)'
;IEIYHIDFKGSLNIVYEAIEEADFLAIDGEFSVMGQEPDSSISFLILVLFCAKERYQKLKKHSMDFLLFQFGLCSFKYNYTESKYVMKSFNFYVFPKPFNRTSPDIKFVCQSSSIDFLASQGFDFNKVFCDGIAYLNKEEERQLREQYEEKRSQTNGSGTPSFISPNAAKGPVIIPEEHRNFIDKVVEKVEDLSKEEKGTIEVEPCTGFQRKLLYQTLNWKYPKGIHVETLETEKKERYLVISKVDEEERKRKEQQKQEKEKEELNDAVGFSKVIHAISKSGKLVVGHNMLLDVMHTIHQFYCSLPEDLNDFKEVTLCVFPRLLDTKLMASTHPFKDIINNTSLAELEKRLKEAPFKSLLVESAEGFPRYDTASEQLHEAGYDAYITGLCFISMANFLVGSFLSPPKLHVSASSNLIEPFFNK
;
A
#
# COMPACT_ATOMS: atom_id res chain seq x y z
N ILE A 1 -7.56 -11.87 -8.67
CA ILE A 1 -6.84 -10.99 -9.62
C ILE A 1 -5.47 -10.71 -9.03
N GLU A 2 -4.41 -10.87 -9.81
CA GLU A 2 -3.07 -10.48 -9.38
C GLU A 2 -2.85 -9.00 -9.65
N ILE A 3 -2.35 -8.26 -8.66
CA ILE A 3 -2.11 -6.82 -8.74
C ILE A 3 -0.69 -6.54 -8.27
N TYR A 4 0.10 -5.97 -9.17
CA TYR A 4 1.46 -5.50 -8.94
C TYR A 4 1.58 -4.04 -9.45
N HIS A 5 2.76 -3.44 -9.35
CA HIS A 5 2.99 -2.00 -9.52
C HIS A 5 2.34 -1.39 -10.78
N ILE A 6 2.45 -2.04 -11.94
CA ILE A 6 1.94 -1.51 -13.21
C ILE A 6 0.40 -1.45 -13.26
N ASP A 7 -0.27 -2.40 -12.61
CA ASP A 7 -1.73 -2.56 -12.66
C ASP A 7 -2.43 -1.88 -11.48
N PHE A 8 -1.68 -1.54 -10.43
CA PHE A 8 -2.23 -1.07 -9.15
C PHE A 8 -3.13 0.16 -9.30
N LYS A 9 -2.65 1.18 -10.03
CA LYS A 9 -3.39 2.44 -10.21
C LYS A 9 -4.68 2.26 -11.01
N GLY A 10 -4.64 1.45 -12.07
CA GLY A 10 -5.82 1.14 -12.89
C GLY A 10 -6.85 0.28 -12.16
N SER A 11 -6.39 -0.60 -11.27
CA SER A 11 -7.23 -1.53 -10.52
C SER A 11 -7.85 -0.93 -9.25
N LEU A 12 -7.36 0.24 -8.79
CA LEU A 12 -7.70 0.78 -7.48
C LEU A 12 -9.20 1.07 -7.31
N ASN A 13 -9.88 1.58 -8.36
CA ASN A 13 -11.32 1.81 -8.32
C ASN A 13 -12.10 0.51 -8.14
N ILE A 14 -11.70 -0.55 -8.85
CA ILE A 14 -12.33 -1.88 -8.75
C ILE A 14 -12.16 -2.44 -7.33
N VAL A 15 -10.99 -2.22 -6.72
CA VAL A 15 -10.71 -2.63 -5.34
C VAL A 15 -11.58 -1.84 -4.35
N TYR A 16 -11.71 -0.52 -4.53
CA TYR A 16 -12.57 0.31 -3.68
C TYR A 16 -14.04 -0.06 -3.78
N GLU A 17 -14.57 -0.28 -4.99
CA GLU A 17 -15.94 -0.75 -5.19
C GLU A 17 -16.16 -2.13 -4.53
N ALA A 18 -15.21 -3.05 -4.66
CA ALA A 18 -15.27 -4.35 -4.00
C ALA A 18 -15.30 -4.22 -2.47
N ILE A 19 -14.48 -3.34 -1.89
CA ILE A 19 -14.49 -3.06 -0.45
C ILE A 19 -15.79 -2.38 -0.04
N GLU A 20 -16.31 -1.43 -0.81
CA GLU A 20 -17.50 -0.64 -0.50
C GLU A 20 -18.76 -1.50 -0.50
N GLU A 21 -18.94 -2.35 -1.49
CA GLU A 21 -20.15 -3.15 -1.66
C GLU A 21 -20.22 -4.43 -0.82
N ALA A 22 -19.11 -4.86 -0.22
CA ALA A 22 -19.03 -6.10 0.54
C ALA A 22 -19.90 -6.09 1.82
N ASP A 23 -20.33 -7.24 2.28
CA ASP A 23 -20.85 -7.41 3.64
C ASP A 23 -19.70 -7.59 4.64
N PHE A 24 -18.67 -8.33 4.24
CA PHE A 24 -17.43 -8.52 4.99
C PHE A 24 -16.26 -8.81 4.06
N LEU A 25 -15.05 -8.74 4.61
CA LEU A 25 -13.79 -8.98 3.94
C LEU A 25 -13.08 -10.14 4.62
N ALA A 26 -12.34 -10.95 3.86
CA ALA A 26 -11.39 -11.90 4.38
C ALA A 26 -9.99 -11.55 3.88
N ILE A 27 -8.99 -11.72 4.73
CA ILE A 27 -7.59 -11.40 4.42
C ILE A 27 -6.67 -12.55 4.84
N ASP A 28 -5.53 -12.60 4.17
CA ASP A 28 -4.41 -13.50 4.46
C ASP A 28 -3.12 -12.86 3.90
N GLY A 29 -1.96 -13.24 4.42
CA GLY A 29 -0.68 -12.70 3.99
C GLY A 29 0.38 -13.77 3.81
N GLU A 30 1.16 -13.66 2.73
CA GLU A 30 2.40 -14.41 2.60
C GLU A 30 3.58 -13.57 3.09
N PHE A 31 4.46 -14.22 3.85
CA PHE A 31 5.60 -13.57 4.45
C PHE A 31 6.93 -14.15 3.96
N SER A 32 8.01 -13.40 4.12
CA SER A 32 9.38 -13.91 3.95
C SER A 32 9.79 -14.93 5.03
N VAL A 33 8.85 -15.31 5.91
CA VAL A 33 8.94 -16.33 6.94
C VAL A 33 7.64 -17.13 7.01
N MET A 34 7.73 -18.45 6.97
CA MET A 34 6.62 -19.31 7.38
C MET A 34 6.75 -19.45 8.88
N GLY A 35 5.62 -19.33 9.58
CA GLY A 35 5.51 -19.54 11.02
C GLY A 35 6.00 -20.94 11.41
N GLN A 36 7.31 -21.10 11.57
CA GLN A 36 7.86 -22.11 12.42
C GLN A 36 7.47 -21.68 13.83
N GLU A 37 6.51 -22.39 14.43
CA GLU A 37 6.58 -22.56 15.88
C GLU A 37 8.05 -22.89 16.19
N PRO A 38 8.73 -22.09 17.03
CA PRO A 38 10.16 -22.25 17.21
C PRO A 38 10.45 -23.70 17.57
N ASP A 39 11.34 -24.30 16.79
CA ASP A 39 11.77 -25.67 16.94
C ASP A 39 12.04 -26.00 18.42
N SER A 40 11.62 -27.19 18.83
CA SER A 40 11.66 -27.78 20.18
C SER A 40 10.48 -27.49 21.13
N SER A 41 9.96 -28.59 21.67
CA SER A 41 9.07 -28.81 22.81
C SER A 41 9.19 -27.87 24.04
N ILE A 42 10.19 -27.00 24.06
CA ILE A 42 10.42 -25.96 25.06
C ILE A 42 9.62 -24.69 24.72
N SER A 43 9.41 -24.34 23.44
CA SER A 43 8.75 -23.09 23.04
C SER A 43 7.23 -23.11 23.24
N PHE A 44 6.56 -24.24 23.04
CA PHE A 44 5.12 -24.41 23.31
C PHE A 44 4.81 -24.32 24.82
N LEU A 45 5.64 -24.95 25.66
CA LEU A 45 5.55 -24.84 27.12
C LEU A 45 5.77 -23.40 27.60
N ILE A 46 6.70 -22.71 26.94
CA ILE A 46 7.02 -21.30 27.16
C ILE A 46 5.87 -20.38 26.66
N LEU A 47 5.21 -20.69 25.54
CA LEU A 47 4.07 -19.95 24.99
C LEU A 47 2.81 -20.07 25.87
N VAL A 48 2.64 -21.23 26.52
CA VAL A 48 1.58 -21.50 27.51
C VAL A 48 1.86 -20.81 28.86
N LEU A 49 3.14 -20.57 29.20
CA LEU A 49 3.56 -19.93 30.45
C LEU A 49 3.67 -18.40 30.38
N PHE A 50 3.80 -17.82 29.19
CA PHE A 50 3.92 -16.38 29.05
C PHE A 50 2.60 -15.65 29.10
N CYS A 51 2.60 -14.50 29.78
CA CYS A 51 1.50 -13.56 29.69
C CYS A 51 1.42 -13.01 28.25
N ALA A 52 0.22 -12.66 27.77
CA ALA A 52 -0.02 -12.13 26.42
C ALA A 52 0.95 -10.98 26.05
N LYS A 53 1.36 -10.19 27.05
CA LYS A 53 2.36 -9.13 26.90
C LYS A 53 3.71 -9.64 26.42
N GLU A 54 4.23 -10.72 27.01
CA GLU A 54 5.54 -11.28 26.66
C GLU A 54 5.51 -11.93 25.27
N ARG A 55 4.39 -12.58 24.92
CA ARG A 55 4.18 -13.10 23.55
C ARG A 55 4.25 -11.96 22.53
N TYR A 56 3.55 -10.87 22.77
CA TYR A 56 3.60 -9.69 21.91
C TYR A 56 5.02 -9.12 21.77
N GLN A 57 5.75 -8.96 22.89
CA GLN A 57 7.13 -8.48 22.85
C GLN A 57 8.05 -9.38 22.01
N LYS A 58 7.90 -10.70 22.15
CA LYS A 58 8.68 -11.65 21.37
C LYS A 58 8.38 -11.56 19.88
N LEU A 59 7.10 -11.53 19.51
CA LEU A 59 6.70 -11.39 18.10
C LEU A 59 7.16 -10.04 17.52
N LYS A 60 6.98 -8.93 18.25
CA LYS A 60 7.46 -7.62 17.82
C LYS A 60 8.97 -7.62 17.58
N LYS A 61 9.74 -8.23 18.49
CA LYS A 61 11.21 -8.25 18.43
C LYS A 61 11.76 -9.21 17.36
N HIS A 62 11.11 -10.34 17.10
CA HIS A 62 11.68 -11.42 16.29
C HIS A 62 10.96 -11.65 14.97
N SER A 63 9.75 -11.13 14.80
CA SER A 63 8.94 -11.38 13.59
C SER A 63 8.82 -10.15 12.69
N MET A 64 9.01 -8.93 13.20
CA MET A 64 8.79 -7.72 12.39
C MET A 64 9.94 -7.36 11.44
N ASP A 65 11.07 -8.07 11.52
CA ASP A 65 12.15 -7.99 10.53
C ASP A 65 11.79 -8.75 9.23
N PHE A 66 10.72 -9.56 9.24
CA PHE A 66 10.21 -10.25 8.06
C PHE A 66 9.21 -9.37 7.31
N LEU A 67 9.14 -9.57 6.01
CA LEU A 67 8.29 -8.81 5.11
C LEU A 67 6.99 -9.58 4.84
N LEU A 68 5.86 -8.89 4.87
CA LEU A 68 4.62 -9.35 4.23
C LEU A 68 4.71 -8.84 2.81
N PHE A 69 4.83 -9.75 1.83
CA PHE A 69 5.07 -9.35 0.44
C PHE A 69 3.96 -9.75 -0.54
N GLN A 70 2.98 -10.51 -0.07
CA GLN A 70 1.74 -10.77 -0.78
C GLN A 70 0.60 -10.59 0.21
N PHE A 71 -0.36 -9.73 -0.13
CA PHE A 71 -1.57 -9.53 0.66
C PHE A 71 -2.77 -10.06 -0.12
N GLY A 72 -3.43 -11.06 0.44
CA GLY A 72 -4.68 -11.61 -0.06
C GLY A 72 -5.87 -10.84 0.48
N LEU A 73 -6.78 -10.46 -0.41
CA LEU A 73 -8.06 -9.84 -0.03
C LEU A 73 -9.17 -10.51 -0.81
N CYS A 74 -10.14 -11.08 -0.10
CA CYS A 74 -11.37 -11.57 -0.68
C CYS A 74 -12.58 -10.84 -0.09
N SER A 75 -13.34 -10.16 -0.94
CA SER A 75 -14.60 -9.52 -0.55
C SER A 75 -15.78 -10.46 -0.76
N PHE A 76 -16.78 -10.40 0.12
CA PHE A 76 -17.98 -11.22 0.04
C PHE A 76 -19.23 -10.36 0.17
N LYS A 77 -20.17 -10.53 -0.76
CA LYS A 77 -21.47 -9.85 -0.79
C LYS A 77 -22.58 -10.89 -0.94
N TYR A 78 -23.57 -10.87 -0.06
CA TYR A 78 -24.70 -11.77 -0.13
C TYR A 78 -25.76 -11.25 -1.11
N ASN A 79 -26.07 -12.03 -2.13
CA ASN A 79 -27.17 -11.75 -3.04
C ASN A 79 -28.46 -12.39 -2.47
N TYR A 80 -29.34 -11.56 -1.91
CA TYR A 80 -30.61 -12.00 -1.33
C TYR A 80 -31.58 -12.60 -2.35
N THR A 81 -31.53 -12.18 -3.62
CA THR A 81 -32.42 -12.67 -4.68
C THR A 81 -32.07 -14.11 -5.07
N GLU A 82 -30.78 -14.40 -5.18
CA GLU A 82 -30.28 -15.72 -5.62
C GLU A 82 -29.86 -16.60 -4.43
N SER A 83 -29.95 -16.07 -3.21
CA SER A 83 -29.56 -16.74 -1.96
C SER A 83 -28.13 -17.31 -1.96
N LYS A 84 -27.18 -16.58 -2.58
CA LYS A 84 -25.79 -16.99 -2.74
C LYS A 84 -24.82 -15.86 -2.42
N TYR A 85 -23.57 -16.20 -2.10
CA TYR A 85 -22.52 -15.18 -1.99
C TYR A 85 -21.83 -14.94 -3.33
N VAL A 86 -21.53 -13.67 -3.60
CA VAL A 86 -20.67 -13.24 -4.69
C VAL A 86 -19.34 -12.79 -4.09
N MET A 87 -18.24 -13.32 -4.59
CA MET A 87 -16.89 -12.99 -4.14
C MET A 87 -16.07 -12.26 -5.20
N LYS A 88 -15.11 -11.45 -4.73
CA LYS A 88 -14.03 -10.87 -5.55
C LYS A 88 -12.72 -11.00 -4.78
N SER A 89 -11.77 -11.76 -5.33
CA SER A 89 -10.45 -12.00 -4.70
C SER A 89 -9.30 -11.28 -5.43
N PHE A 90 -8.34 -10.80 -4.66
CA PHE A 90 -7.18 -10.02 -5.07
C PHE A 90 -5.90 -10.53 -4.38
N ASN A 91 -4.81 -10.60 -5.13
CA ASN A 91 -3.45 -10.84 -4.65
C ASN A 91 -2.62 -9.58 -4.91
N PHE A 92 -2.24 -8.86 -3.85
CA PHE A 92 -1.40 -7.68 -3.96
C PHE A 92 0.04 -8.03 -3.66
N TYR A 93 0.95 -7.83 -4.62
CA TYR A 93 2.38 -8.00 -4.39
C TYR A 93 2.98 -6.68 -3.94
N VAL A 94 3.59 -6.64 -2.77
CA VAL A 94 4.04 -5.40 -2.12
C VAL A 94 5.52 -5.46 -1.79
N PHE A 95 6.22 -4.34 -1.94
CA PHE A 95 7.65 -4.27 -1.68
C PHE A 95 8.04 -2.86 -1.23
N PRO A 96 8.89 -2.68 -0.20
CA PRO A 96 9.32 -1.37 0.31
C PRO A 96 10.33 -0.71 -0.64
N LYS A 97 9.91 -0.41 -1.87
CA LYS A 97 10.74 0.26 -2.86
C LYS A 97 11.03 1.69 -2.42
N PRO A 98 12.30 2.10 -2.24
CA PRO A 98 12.63 3.47 -1.88
C PRO A 98 12.10 4.45 -2.94
N PHE A 99 11.26 5.40 -2.52
CA PHE A 99 10.66 6.37 -3.43
C PHE A 99 11.70 7.32 -4.05
N ASN A 100 12.69 7.74 -3.26
CA ASN A 100 13.81 8.55 -3.70
C ASN A 100 15.08 8.26 -2.87
N ARG A 101 16.21 8.89 -3.21
CA ARG A 101 17.49 8.68 -2.52
C ARG A 101 17.51 9.06 -1.03
N THR A 102 16.53 9.84 -0.58
CA THR A 102 16.39 10.26 0.81
C THR A 102 15.37 9.42 1.58
N SER A 103 14.69 8.49 0.89
CA SER A 103 13.73 7.58 1.51
C SER A 103 14.46 6.51 2.34
N PRO A 104 13.83 5.97 3.39
CA PRO A 104 14.39 4.85 4.13
C PRO A 104 14.69 3.66 3.20
N ASP A 105 15.86 3.08 3.37
CA ASP A 105 16.26 1.84 2.70
C ASP A 105 15.96 0.67 3.65
N ILE A 106 14.79 0.05 3.47
CA ILE A 106 14.28 -0.98 4.38
C ILE A 106 15.05 -2.28 4.18
N LYS A 107 15.58 -2.81 5.28
CA LYS A 107 16.22 -4.12 5.34
C LYS A 107 15.24 -5.11 5.94
N PHE A 108 15.05 -6.24 5.28
CA PHE A 108 14.20 -7.33 5.76
C PHE A 108 14.97 -8.66 5.71
N VAL A 109 14.48 -9.64 6.46
CA VAL A 109 15.06 -10.99 6.54
C VAL A 109 14.22 -11.94 5.70
N CYS A 110 14.86 -12.94 5.09
CA CYS A 110 14.20 -14.07 4.46
C CYS A 110 14.63 -15.36 5.14
N GLN A 111 13.68 -16.23 5.46
CA GLN A 111 13.97 -17.59 5.92
C GLN A 111 13.98 -18.55 4.74
N SER A 112 15.09 -19.29 4.56
CA SER A 112 15.30 -20.16 3.40
C SER A 112 14.18 -21.19 3.21
N SER A 113 13.71 -21.85 4.28
CA SER A 113 12.64 -22.85 4.19
C SER A 113 11.29 -22.26 3.77
N SER A 114 11.06 -20.98 4.05
CA SER A 114 9.82 -20.28 3.70
C SER A 114 9.82 -19.88 2.23
N ILE A 115 10.96 -19.40 1.74
CA ILE A 115 11.19 -19.14 0.32
C ILE A 115 11.10 -20.43 -0.49
N ASP A 116 11.68 -21.54 -0.01
CA ASP A 116 11.61 -22.85 -0.67
C ASP A 116 10.18 -23.39 -0.77
N PHE A 117 9.40 -23.26 0.32
CA PHE A 117 7.99 -23.63 0.29
C PHE A 117 7.19 -22.80 -0.71
N LEU A 118 7.30 -21.48 -0.68
CA LEU A 118 6.59 -20.61 -1.63
C LEU A 118 7.00 -20.91 -3.08
N ALA A 119 8.28 -21.18 -3.33
CA ALA A 119 8.75 -21.64 -4.63
C ALA A 119 8.09 -22.97 -5.04
N SER A 120 7.93 -23.92 -4.11
CA SER A 120 7.24 -25.19 -4.36
C SER A 120 5.75 -25.01 -4.67
N GLN A 121 5.15 -23.91 -4.18
CA GLN A 121 3.77 -23.49 -4.45
C GLN A 121 3.64 -22.63 -5.72
N GLY A 122 4.72 -22.46 -6.52
CA GLY A 122 4.67 -21.69 -7.76
C GLY A 122 4.62 -20.17 -7.57
N PHE A 123 5.00 -19.67 -6.39
CA PHE A 123 5.06 -18.24 -6.12
C PHE A 123 6.09 -17.53 -7.02
N ASP A 124 5.66 -16.48 -7.71
CA ASP A 124 6.53 -15.69 -8.58
C ASP A 124 7.15 -14.51 -7.82
N PHE A 125 8.39 -14.70 -7.37
CA PHE A 125 9.14 -13.68 -6.64
C PHE A 125 9.44 -12.42 -7.47
N ASN A 126 9.39 -12.45 -8.80
CA ASN A 126 9.59 -11.25 -9.62
C ASN A 126 8.45 -10.26 -9.43
N LYS A 127 7.22 -10.74 -9.22
CA LYS A 127 6.06 -9.89 -8.91
C LYS A 127 6.25 -9.09 -7.62
N VAL A 128 7.07 -9.59 -6.69
CA VAL A 128 7.49 -8.87 -5.47
C VAL A 128 8.71 -7.99 -5.75
N PHE A 129 9.85 -8.59 -6.09
CA PHE A 129 11.13 -7.89 -6.05
C PHE A 129 11.40 -6.97 -7.25
N CYS A 130 10.75 -7.23 -8.38
CA CYS A 130 10.84 -6.38 -9.57
C CYS A 130 9.65 -5.42 -9.66
N ASP A 131 8.44 -5.96 -9.47
CA ASP A 131 7.19 -5.28 -9.77
C ASP A 131 6.32 -5.02 -8.53
N GLY A 132 6.85 -5.16 -7.32
CA GLY A 132 6.08 -4.95 -6.09
C GLY A 132 5.53 -3.52 -5.96
N ILE A 133 4.28 -3.42 -5.50
CA ILE A 133 3.62 -2.16 -5.19
C ILE A 133 4.34 -1.51 -4.01
N ALA A 134 4.79 -0.28 -4.19
CA ALA A 134 5.39 0.51 -3.12
C ALA A 134 4.35 0.80 -2.02
N TYR A 135 4.84 1.14 -0.83
CA TYR A 135 3.98 1.59 0.26
C TYR A 135 4.73 2.52 1.18
N LEU A 136 3.97 3.34 1.90
CA LEU A 136 4.47 4.16 3.00
C LEU A 136 3.54 3.99 4.19
N ASN A 137 4.10 3.91 5.39
CA ASN A 137 3.29 4.05 6.61
C ASN A 137 2.90 5.53 6.83
N LYS A 138 2.06 5.78 7.84
CA LYS A 138 1.51 7.11 8.11
C LYS A 138 2.57 8.16 8.46
N GLU A 139 3.64 7.76 9.16
CA GLU A 139 4.72 8.65 9.55
C GLU A 139 5.63 8.98 8.35
N GLU A 140 5.94 7.97 7.54
CA GLU A 140 6.72 8.13 6.30
C GLU A 140 5.97 8.99 5.28
N GLU A 141 4.67 8.75 5.11
CA GLU A 141 3.81 9.60 4.29
C GLU A 141 3.87 11.04 4.80
N ARG A 142 3.64 11.29 6.10
CA ARG A 142 3.67 12.64 6.68
C ARG A 142 5.01 13.34 6.42
N GLN A 143 6.13 12.67 6.69
CA GLN A 143 7.46 13.21 6.45
C GLN A 143 7.68 13.55 4.97
N LEU A 144 7.21 12.68 4.06
CA LEU A 144 7.33 12.92 2.63
C LEU A 144 6.48 14.12 2.20
N ARG A 145 5.25 14.27 2.71
CA ARG A 145 4.39 15.43 2.42
C ARG A 145 5.04 16.74 2.93
N GLU A 146 5.54 16.74 4.16
CA GLU A 146 6.23 17.88 4.78
C GLU A 146 7.46 18.30 3.96
N GLN A 147 8.29 17.35 3.52
CA GLN A 147 9.46 17.64 2.68
C GLN A 147 9.09 18.31 1.34
N TYR A 148 7.97 17.90 0.73
CA TYR A 148 7.48 18.53 -0.50
C TYR A 148 6.94 19.94 -0.25
N GLU A 149 6.22 20.15 0.85
CA GLU A 149 5.73 21.47 1.25
C GLU A 149 6.86 22.44 1.59
N GLU A 150 7.92 21.99 2.26
CA GLU A 150 9.13 22.77 2.53
C GLU A 150 9.85 23.15 1.25
N LYS A 151 10.09 22.18 0.34
CA LYS A 151 10.67 22.45 -0.99
C LYS A 151 9.85 23.47 -1.76
N ARG A 152 8.51 23.38 -1.71
CA ARG A 152 7.62 24.32 -2.37
C ARG A 152 7.70 25.72 -1.75
N SER A 153 7.73 25.81 -0.42
CA SER A 153 7.86 27.08 0.30
C SER A 153 9.19 27.78 -0.02
N GLN A 154 10.27 27.00 -0.19
CA GLN A 154 11.56 27.52 -0.66
C GLN A 154 11.52 27.96 -2.13
N THR A 155 10.72 27.28 -2.98
CA THR A 155 10.62 27.56 -4.42
C THR A 155 9.73 28.78 -4.74
N ASN A 156 8.75 29.09 -3.88
CA ASN A 156 7.90 30.29 -4.01
C ASN A 156 8.67 31.63 -3.88
N GLY A 157 9.98 31.60 -3.58
CA GLY A 157 10.87 32.75 -3.61
C GLY A 157 11.88 32.80 -4.78
N SER A 158 12.16 31.68 -5.46
CA SER A 158 13.09 31.61 -6.60
C SER A 158 13.06 30.19 -7.19
N GLY A 159 12.96 30.07 -8.52
CA GLY A 159 12.76 28.80 -9.22
C GLY A 159 13.84 27.71 -9.00
N THR A 160 13.44 26.48 -9.31
CA THR A 160 14.19 25.20 -9.46
C THR A 160 15.33 24.88 -8.45
N PRO A 161 15.26 23.75 -7.70
CA PRO A 161 16.17 23.47 -6.57
C PRO A 161 17.65 23.24 -6.93
N SER A 162 17.98 22.92 -8.18
CA SER A 162 19.29 22.36 -8.53
C SER A 162 20.47 23.34 -8.45
N PHE A 163 20.21 24.65 -8.28
CA PHE A 163 21.26 25.68 -8.26
C PHE A 163 21.07 26.79 -7.21
N ILE A 164 20.26 26.56 -6.16
CA ILE A 164 20.07 27.57 -5.10
C ILE A 164 21.36 27.70 -4.28
N SER A 165 22.10 28.79 -4.52
CA SER A 165 23.14 29.27 -3.63
C SER A 165 22.49 29.89 -2.38
N PRO A 166 23.06 29.79 -1.18
CA PRO A 166 22.51 30.38 0.06
C PRO A 166 22.27 31.89 0.01
N ASN A 167 22.77 32.59 -1.03
CA ASN A 167 22.44 33.97 -1.36
C ASN A 167 21.56 34.02 -2.62
N ALA A 168 20.24 33.90 -2.46
CA ALA A 168 19.30 34.49 -3.41
C ALA A 168 19.33 36.01 -3.22
N ALA A 169 20.42 36.65 -3.66
CA ALA A 169 20.59 38.08 -3.51
C ALA A 169 19.51 38.82 -4.31
N LYS A 170 18.75 39.68 -3.62
CA LYS A 170 17.83 40.66 -4.20
C LYS A 170 18.60 41.81 -4.87
N GLY A 171 19.63 41.51 -5.67
CA GLY A 171 20.52 42.51 -6.26
C GLY A 171 21.24 42.03 -7.52
N PRO A 172 21.90 42.95 -8.24
CA PRO A 172 22.60 42.63 -9.47
C PRO A 172 23.72 41.61 -9.23
N VAL A 173 23.70 40.54 -10.02
CA VAL A 173 24.69 39.46 -9.97
C VAL A 173 26.02 39.98 -10.52
N ILE A 174 27.10 39.81 -9.75
CA ILE A 174 28.45 40.09 -10.25
C ILE A 174 28.85 38.95 -11.19
N ILE A 175 28.84 39.24 -12.49
CA ILE A 175 29.25 38.29 -13.52
C ILE A 175 30.77 38.44 -13.74
N PRO A 176 31.58 37.37 -13.55
CA PRO A 176 33.00 37.38 -13.89
C PRO A 176 33.23 37.77 -15.35
N GLU A 177 34.32 38.49 -15.61
CA GLU A 177 34.60 39.09 -16.92
C GLU A 177 34.70 38.04 -18.04
N GLU A 178 35.24 36.87 -17.71
CA GLU A 178 35.33 35.69 -18.59
C GLU A 178 33.98 35.11 -19.05
N HIS A 179 32.89 35.39 -18.33
CA HIS A 179 31.54 34.90 -18.67
C HIS A 179 30.60 36.01 -19.16
N ARG A 180 30.98 37.28 -19.01
CA ARG A 180 30.14 38.42 -19.35
C ARG A 180 29.63 38.36 -20.80
N ASN A 181 30.53 38.13 -21.76
CA ASN A 181 30.18 38.01 -23.18
C ASN A 181 29.16 36.90 -23.47
N PHE A 182 29.23 35.78 -22.75
CA PHE A 182 28.29 34.68 -22.93
C PHE A 182 26.90 35.03 -22.37
N ILE A 183 26.86 35.58 -21.16
CA ILE A 183 25.60 35.97 -20.52
C ILE A 183 24.91 37.08 -21.30
N ASP A 184 25.66 38.10 -21.75
CA ASP A 184 25.12 39.23 -22.51
C ASP A 184 24.49 38.78 -23.83
N LYS A 185 25.12 37.83 -24.55
CA LYS A 185 24.54 37.22 -25.76
C LYS A 185 23.21 36.51 -25.49
N VAL A 186 23.07 35.82 -24.35
CA VAL A 186 21.81 35.15 -24.00
C VAL A 186 20.76 36.17 -23.60
N VAL A 187 21.14 37.21 -22.87
CA VAL A 187 20.22 38.31 -22.51
C VAL A 187 19.71 39.02 -23.75
N GLU A 188 20.56 39.31 -24.73
CA GLU A 188 20.17 39.94 -26.00
C GLU A 188 19.11 39.09 -26.73
N LYS A 189 19.32 37.78 -26.83
CA LYS A 189 18.30 36.87 -27.38
C LYS A 189 16.98 36.95 -26.61
N VAL A 190 17.02 37.00 -25.27
CA VAL A 190 15.81 37.11 -24.44
C VAL A 190 15.10 38.46 -24.64
N GLU A 191 15.84 39.56 -24.84
CA GLU A 191 15.26 40.85 -25.19
C GLU A 191 14.54 40.81 -26.53
N ASP A 192 15.09 40.11 -27.53
CA ASP A 192 14.42 39.91 -28.81
C ASP A 192 13.17 39.04 -28.67
N LEU A 193 13.24 37.94 -27.91
CA LEU A 193 12.07 37.11 -27.58
C LEU A 193 10.97 37.90 -26.86
N SER A 194 11.34 38.91 -26.05
CA SER A 194 10.35 39.74 -25.35
C SER A 194 9.46 40.54 -26.32
N LYS A 195 9.92 40.81 -27.54
CA LYS A 195 9.20 41.53 -28.60
C LYS A 195 8.24 40.63 -29.39
N GLU A 196 8.43 39.31 -29.37
CA GLU A 196 7.60 38.34 -30.09
C GLU A 196 6.32 37.99 -29.31
N GLU A 197 5.23 37.57 -29.96
CA GLU A 197 4.00 37.15 -29.25
C GLU A 197 4.18 35.83 -28.49
N LYS A 198 4.89 34.86 -29.08
CA LYS A 198 5.25 33.56 -28.49
C LYS A 198 6.60 33.13 -29.05
N GLY A 199 7.41 32.47 -28.22
CA GLY A 199 8.67 31.89 -28.68
C GLY A 199 9.44 31.19 -27.56
N THR A 200 10.43 30.41 -27.99
CA THR A 200 11.33 29.63 -27.14
C THR A 200 12.75 29.78 -27.64
N ILE A 201 13.69 30.01 -26.72
CA ILE A 201 15.12 30.04 -27.00
C ILE A 201 15.76 28.83 -26.34
N GLU A 202 16.45 28.04 -27.15
CA GLU A 202 17.37 27.02 -26.66
C GLU A 202 18.76 27.62 -26.55
N VAL A 203 19.31 27.56 -25.34
CA VAL A 203 20.69 27.94 -25.07
C VAL A 203 21.53 26.68 -25.16
N GLU A 204 22.60 26.72 -25.97
CA GLU A 204 23.53 25.62 -26.13
C GLU A 204 24.03 25.07 -24.78
N PRO A 205 24.35 23.76 -24.68
CA PRO A 205 24.88 23.16 -23.47
C PRO A 205 26.05 23.97 -22.89
N CYS A 206 25.90 24.38 -21.63
CA CYS A 206 26.88 25.22 -20.94
C CYS A 206 27.29 24.63 -19.59
N THR A 207 28.38 25.14 -19.04
CA THR A 207 28.91 24.67 -17.75
C THR A 207 27.89 24.91 -16.63
N GLY A 208 27.99 24.11 -15.55
CA GLY A 208 27.12 24.30 -14.37
C GLY A 208 27.20 25.71 -13.78
N PHE A 209 28.38 26.34 -13.84
CA PHE A 209 28.58 27.71 -13.38
C PHE A 209 27.91 28.75 -14.29
N GLN A 210 28.06 28.64 -15.61
CA GLN A 210 27.38 29.53 -16.57
C GLN A 210 25.86 29.43 -16.46
N ARG A 211 25.31 28.23 -16.31
CA ARG A 211 23.88 28.02 -16.07
C ARG A 211 23.41 28.65 -14.77
N LYS A 212 24.18 28.55 -13.69
CA LYS A 212 23.88 29.24 -12.43
C LYS A 212 23.84 30.76 -12.63
N LEU A 213 24.82 31.33 -13.33
CA LEU A 213 24.83 32.75 -13.68
C LEU A 213 23.60 33.14 -14.51
N LEU A 214 23.23 32.35 -15.52
CA LEU A 214 22.03 32.58 -16.33
C LEU A 214 20.76 32.59 -15.47
N TYR A 215 20.56 31.60 -14.60
CA TYR A 215 19.41 31.58 -13.69
C TYR A 215 19.36 32.83 -12.79
N GLN A 216 20.49 33.22 -12.19
CA GLN A 216 20.53 34.39 -11.31
C GLN A 216 20.30 35.69 -12.08
N THR A 217 20.92 35.87 -13.25
CA THR A 217 20.79 37.07 -14.07
C THR A 217 19.38 37.21 -14.65
N LEU A 218 18.80 36.13 -15.18
CA LEU A 218 17.47 36.16 -15.79
C LEU A 218 16.36 36.34 -14.74
N ASN A 219 16.45 35.68 -13.59
CA ASN A 219 15.49 35.88 -12.49
C ASN A 219 15.49 37.32 -11.98
N TRP A 220 16.66 37.99 -11.99
CA TRP A 220 16.78 39.39 -11.59
C TRP A 220 16.28 40.36 -12.68
N LYS A 221 16.73 40.19 -13.93
CA LYS A 221 16.35 41.09 -15.04
C LYS A 221 14.89 40.93 -15.48
N TYR A 222 14.36 39.71 -15.44
CA TYR A 222 13.02 39.37 -15.93
C TYR A 222 12.24 38.57 -14.87
N PRO A 223 11.77 39.23 -13.80
CA PRO A 223 11.02 38.55 -12.73
C PRO A 223 9.65 38.00 -13.18
N LYS A 224 9.15 38.46 -14.35
CA LYS A 224 7.89 38.05 -14.98
C LYS A 224 8.06 37.98 -16.50
N GLY A 225 7.19 37.21 -17.16
CA GLY A 225 7.11 37.13 -18.63
C GLY A 225 8.00 36.07 -19.28
N ILE A 226 8.91 35.45 -18.52
CA ILE A 226 9.73 34.33 -19.01
C ILE A 226 9.74 33.16 -18.02
N HIS A 227 9.90 31.95 -18.54
CA HIS A 227 10.14 30.75 -17.77
C HIS A 227 11.44 30.09 -18.25
N VAL A 228 12.28 29.68 -17.30
CA VAL A 228 13.59 29.09 -17.55
C VAL A 228 13.63 27.68 -16.99
N GLU A 229 13.81 26.69 -17.85
CA GLU A 229 13.92 25.29 -17.47
C GLU A 229 15.19 24.65 -18.04
N THR A 230 15.72 23.65 -17.34
CA THR A 230 16.86 22.86 -17.81
C THR A 230 16.34 21.54 -18.34
N LEU A 231 16.63 21.23 -19.61
CA LEU A 231 16.31 19.96 -20.24
C LEU A 231 17.59 19.16 -20.49
N GLU A 232 17.42 17.87 -20.81
CA GLU A 232 18.51 16.94 -21.08
C GLU A 232 18.29 16.28 -22.44
N THR A 233 19.30 16.30 -23.30
CA THR A 233 19.24 15.66 -24.62
C THR A 233 19.37 14.14 -24.51
N GLU A 234 19.10 13.41 -25.59
CA GLU A 234 19.33 11.94 -25.66
C GLU A 234 20.79 11.55 -25.32
N LYS A 235 21.74 12.46 -25.52
CA LYS A 235 23.16 12.28 -25.18
C LYS A 235 23.50 12.62 -23.72
N LYS A 236 22.49 12.89 -22.87
CA LYS A 236 22.63 13.34 -21.48
C LYS A 236 23.31 14.71 -21.33
N GLU A 237 23.27 15.55 -22.38
CA GLU A 237 23.78 16.90 -22.32
C GLU A 237 22.67 17.84 -21.84
N ARG A 238 22.96 18.63 -20.80
CA ARG A 238 21.97 19.54 -20.24
C ARG A 238 22.03 20.90 -20.93
N TYR A 239 20.88 21.39 -21.38
CA TYR A 239 20.73 22.69 -22.03
C TYR A 239 19.58 23.48 -21.37
N LEU A 240 19.53 24.79 -21.62
CA LEU A 240 18.53 25.67 -21.04
C LEU A 240 17.50 26.05 -22.09
N VAL A 241 16.22 26.00 -21.72
CA VAL A 241 15.11 26.51 -22.53
C VAL A 241 14.49 27.70 -21.83
N ILE A 242 14.42 28.80 -22.55
CA ILE A 242 13.78 30.04 -22.10
C ILE A 242 12.53 30.24 -22.94
N SER A 243 11.37 30.18 -22.32
CA SER A 243 10.08 30.39 -22.99
C SER A 243 9.47 31.71 -22.56
N LYS A 244 8.83 32.43 -23.49
CA LYS A 244 7.94 33.53 -23.13
C LYS A 244 6.66 32.93 -22.58
N VAL A 245 6.29 33.32 -21.36
CA VAL A 245 5.13 32.77 -20.67
C VAL A 245 4.37 33.93 -20.04
N ASP A 246 3.10 34.07 -20.40
CA ASP A 246 2.23 35.03 -19.73
C ASP A 246 1.89 34.58 -18.29
N GLU A 247 1.26 35.46 -17.51
CA GLU A 247 0.92 35.15 -16.12
C GLU A 247 -0.13 34.04 -15.99
N GLU A 248 -1.01 33.84 -16.97
CA GLU A 248 -1.98 32.74 -16.96
C GLU A 248 -1.28 31.40 -17.24
N GLU A 249 -0.46 31.33 -18.28
CA GLU A 249 0.28 30.14 -18.66
C GLU A 249 1.32 29.76 -17.60
N ARG A 250 1.92 30.75 -16.92
CA ARG A 250 2.80 30.51 -15.77
C ARG A 250 2.03 29.85 -14.63
N LYS A 251 0.86 30.38 -14.27
CA LYS A 251 -0.01 29.78 -13.24
C LYS A 251 -0.44 28.38 -13.65
N ARG A 252 -0.79 28.16 -14.92
CA ARG A 252 -1.17 26.85 -15.46
C ARG A 252 -0.03 25.82 -15.35
N LYS A 253 1.19 26.19 -15.76
CA LYS A 253 2.37 25.31 -15.65
C LYS A 253 2.72 24.98 -14.19
N GLU A 254 2.65 25.97 -13.31
CA GLU A 254 2.88 25.76 -11.88
C GLU A 254 1.82 24.86 -11.25
N GLN A 255 0.54 25.03 -11.62
CA GLN A 255 -0.54 24.15 -11.19
C GLN A 255 -0.35 22.72 -11.72
N GLN A 256 0.00 22.55 -13.00
CA GLN A 256 0.28 21.23 -13.59
C GLN A 256 1.44 20.52 -12.90
N LYS A 257 2.50 21.26 -12.58
CA LYS A 257 3.64 20.73 -11.82
C LYS A 257 3.21 20.27 -10.42
N GLN A 258 2.41 21.07 -9.73
CA GLN A 258 1.88 20.71 -8.40
C GLN A 258 0.94 19.50 -8.44
N GLU A 259 0.09 19.40 -9.47
CA GLU A 259 -0.77 18.24 -9.69
C GLU A 259 0.06 16.98 -9.92
N LYS A 260 1.10 17.06 -10.76
CA LYS A 260 2.03 15.96 -10.99
C LYS A 260 2.78 15.53 -9.73
N GLU A 261 3.32 16.48 -8.96
CA GLU A 261 4.00 16.19 -7.69
C GLU A 261 3.05 15.55 -6.66
N LYS A 262 1.81 16.04 -6.59
CA LYS A 262 0.77 15.45 -5.73
C LYS A 262 0.40 14.04 -6.17
N GLU A 263 0.36 13.79 -7.48
CA GLU A 263 0.11 12.47 -8.05
C GLU A 263 1.25 11.50 -7.74
N GLU A 264 2.51 11.91 -7.92
CA GLU A 264 3.69 11.12 -7.56
C GLU A 264 3.70 10.77 -6.06
N LEU A 265 3.39 11.74 -5.20
CA LEU A 265 3.28 11.55 -3.75
C LEU A 265 2.17 10.56 -3.40
N ASN A 266 1.01 10.67 -4.07
CA ASN A 266 -0.07 9.71 -3.88
C ASN A 266 0.34 8.33 -4.36
N ASP A 267 1.06 8.21 -5.48
CA ASP A 267 1.52 6.92 -6.00
C ASP A 267 2.55 6.28 -5.05
N ALA A 268 3.36 7.08 -4.34
CA ALA A 268 4.30 6.61 -3.32
C ALA A 268 3.62 5.94 -2.10
N VAL A 269 2.47 6.47 -1.65
CA VAL A 269 1.68 5.82 -0.56
C VAL A 269 1.26 4.41 -0.95
N GLY A 270 1.00 4.20 -2.25
CA GLY A 270 0.80 2.90 -2.86
C GLY A 270 -0.20 2.01 -2.11
N PHE A 271 0.24 0.81 -1.71
CA PHE A 271 -0.64 -0.21 -1.15
C PHE A 271 -1.35 0.21 0.15
N SER A 272 -0.75 1.11 0.96
CA SER A 272 -1.38 1.62 2.19
C SER A 272 -2.75 2.24 1.94
N LYS A 273 -3.02 2.73 0.72
CA LYS A 273 -4.35 3.20 0.29
C LYS A 273 -5.44 2.13 0.41
N VAL A 274 -5.12 0.87 0.14
CA VAL A 274 -6.06 -0.26 0.26
C VAL A 274 -6.36 -0.53 1.73
N ILE A 275 -5.33 -0.57 2.58
CA ILE A 275 -5.48 -0.75 4.03
C ILE A 275 -6.32 0.38 4.64
N HIS A 276 -6.11 1.63 4.21
CA HIS A 276 -6.93 2.75 4.64
C HIS A 276 -8.39 2.63 4.18
N ALA A 277 -8.66 2.09 3.00
CA ALA A 277 -10.02 1.85 2.53
C ALA A 277 -10.71 0.74 3.34
N ILE A 278 -10.00 -0.36 3.64
CA ILE A 278 -10.48 -1.42 4.53
C ILE A 278 -10.83 -0.83 5.91
N SER A 279 -9.92 -0.07 6.52
CA SER A 279 -10.12 0.58 7.81
C SER A 279 -11.33 1.52 7.82
N LYS A 280 -11.42 2.43 6.84
CA LYS A 280 -12.54 3.38 6.70
C LYS A 280 -13.89 2.71 6.46
N SER A 281 -13.90 1.52 5.84
CA SER A 281 -15.14 0.78 5.58
C SER A 281 -15.84 0.35 6.87
N GLY A 282 -15.09 0.18 7.97
CA GLY A 282 -15.57 -0.35 9.23
C GLY A 282 -16.18 -1.75 9.15
N LYS A 283 -16.04 -2.45 8.02
CA LYS A 283 -16.59 -3.79 7.78
C LYS A 283 -15.88 -4.84 8.62
N LEU A 284 -16.52 -5.99 8.78
CA LEU A 284 -15.89 -7.15 9.41
C LEU A 284 -14.73 -7.63 8.53
N VAL A 285 -13.56 -7.80 9.13
CA VAL A 285 -12.37 -8.39 8.51
C VAL A 285 -12.10 -9.74 9.17
N VAL A 286 -12.15 -10.78 8.36
CA VAL A 286 -11.99 -12.17 8.78
C VAL A 286 -10.60 -12.65 8.40
N GLY A 287 -9.94 -13.37 9.31
CA GLY A 287 -8.68 -14.06 9.02
C GLY A 287 -8.65 -15.44 9.66
N HIS A 288 -7.55 -16.17 9.47
CA HIS A 288 -7.33 -17.47 10.08
C HIS A 288 -5.97 -17.48 10.78
N ASN A 289 -5.94 -17.60 12.11
CA ASN A 289 -4.70 -17.47 12.88
C ASN A 289 -3.97 -16.14 12.63
N MET A 290 -4.73 -15.05 12.58
CA MET A 290 -4.37 -13.82 11.86
C MET A 290 -3.49 -12.83 12.65
N LEU A 291 -2.89 -13.26 13.76
CA LEU A 291 -2.13 -12.36 14.62
C LEU A 291 -0.93 -11.76 13.88
N LEU A 292 -0.21 -12.57 13.10
CA LEU A 292 0.93 -12.09 12.32
C LEU A 292 0.47 -11.20 11.16
N ASP A 293 -0.61 -11.57 10.47
CA ASP A 293 -1.20 -10.74 9.41
C ASP A 293 -1.53 -9.34 9.91
N VAL A 294 -2.22 -9.24 11.05
CA VAL A 294 -2.58 -7.96 11.67
C VAL A 294 -1.33 -7.19 12.09
N MET A 295 -0.36 -7.84 12.75
CA MET A 295 0.89 -7.20 13.18
C MET A 295 1.68 -6.64 11.98
N HIS A 296 1.92 -7.43 10.95
CA HIS A 296 2.65 -6.98 9.76
C HIS A 296 1.90 -5.90 8.98
N THR A 297 0.58 -6.03 8.86
CA THR A 297 -0.26 -5.03 8.16
C THR A 297 -0.19 -3.68 8.85
N ILE A 298 -0.30 -3.65 10.18
CA ILE A 298 -0.15 -2.40 10.95
C ILE A 298 1.28 -1.87 10.82
N HIS A 299 2.28 -2.75 11.00
CA HIS A 299 3.69 -2.37 11.00
C HIS A 299 4.13 -1.70 9.70
N GLN A 300 3.74 -2.26 8.56
CA GLN A 300 4.19 -1.81 7.23
C GLN A 300 3.34 -0.67 6.68
N PHE A 301 2.02 -0.70 6.87
CA PHE A 301 1.11 0.19 6.13
C PHE A 301 0.44 1.25 7.01
N TYR A 302 0.62 1.19 8.33
CA TYR A 302 0.01 2.16 9.26
C TYR A 302 1.05 2.85 10.14
N CYS A 303 1.70 2.13 11.06
CA CYS A 303 2.75 2.68 11.90
C CYS A 303 3.62 1.57 12.50
N SER A 304 4.82 1.92 12.96
CA SER A 304 5.63 1.03 13.79
C SER A 304 4.82 0.48 14.97
N LEU A 305 4.99 -0.81 15.27
CA LEU A 305 4.25 -1.44 16.36
C LEU A 305 4.58 -0.77 17.71
N PRO A 306 3.58 -0.40 18.53
CA PRO A 306 3.80 0.21 19.84
C PRO A 306 4.62 -0.65 20.80
N GLU A 307 5.24 -0.05 21.81
CA GLU A 307 5.95 -0.82 22.84
C GLU A 307 4.99 -1.55 23.78
N ASP A 308 3.83 -1.01 24.13
CA ASP A 308 2.87 -1.70 25.00
C ASP A 308 1.82 -2.48 24.23
N LEU A 309 1.40 -3.62 24.78
CA LEU A 309 0.35 -4.46 24.19
C LEU A 309 -1.00 -3.73 24.14
N ASN A 310 -1.33 -2.89 25.12
CA ASN A 310 -2.61 -2.18 25.12
C ASN A 310 -2.64 -1.13 24.01
N ASP A 311 -1.53 -0.40 23.81
CA ASP A 311 -1.41 0.53 22.70
C ASP A 311 -1.52 -0.19 21.35
N PHE A 312 -0.93 -1.38 21.22
CA PHE A 312 -1.11 -2.21 20.02
C PHE A 312 -2.58 -2.60 19.79
N LYS A 313 -3.33 -2.93 20.84
CA LYS A 313 -4.77 -3.22 20.73
C LYS A 313 -5.57 -2.01 20.30
N GLU A 314 -5.30 -0.83 20.85
CA GLU A 314 -5.94 0.42 20.44
C GLU A 314 -5.66 0.74 18.96
N VAL A 315 -4.40 0.63 18.53
CA VAL A 315 -4.02 0.80 17.12
C VAL A 315 -4.71 -0.24 16.23
N THR A 316 -4.78 -1.50 16.68
CA THR A 316 -5.47 -2.57 15.95
C THR A 316 -6.94 -2.22 15.73
N LEU A 317 -7.65 -1.73 16.76
CA LEU A 317 -9.05 -1.33 16.63
C LEU A 317 -9.26 -0.09 15.75
N CYS A 318 -8.25 0.77 15.63
CA CYS A 318 -8.28 1.89 14.69
C CYS A 318 -8.18 1.41 13.24
N VAL A 319 -7.32 0.42 12.98
CA VAL A 319 -7.10 -0.12 11.63
C VAL A 319 -8.19 -1.12 11.24
N PHE A 320 -8.57 -2.00 12.15
CA PHE A 320 -9.58 -3.03 11.97
C PHE A 320 -10.59 -2.99 13.12
N PRO A 321 -11.66 -2.18 12.99
CA PRO A 321 -12.66 -2.02 14.05
C PRO A 321 -13.39 -3.32 14.42
N ARG A 322 -13.49 -4.25 13.45
CA ARG A 322 -14.16 -5.55 13.59
C ARG A 322 -13.29 -6.64 12.95
N LEU A 323 -12.62 -7.42 13.79
CA LEU A 323 -11.85 -8.60 13.42
C LEU A 323 -12.59 -9.88 13.83
N LEU A 324 -12.39 -10.96 13.09
CA LEU A 324 -12.80 -12.32 13.50
C LEU A 324 -11.77 -13.34 13.01
N ASP A 325 -11.22 -14.09 13.95
CA ASP A 325 -10.31 -15.19 13.64
C ASP A 325 -11.08 -16.52 13.56
N THR A 326 -11.10 -17.14 12.38
CA THR A 326 -11.82 -18.40 12.14
C THR A 326 -11.23 -19.58 12.91
N LYS A 327 -9.92 -19.59 13.17
CA LYS A 327 -9.27 -20.63 13.98
C LYS A 327 -9.76 -20.56 15.42
N LEU A 328 -9.87 -19.34 15.96
CA LEU A 328 -10.40 -19.12 17.30
C LEU A 328 -11.91 -19.42 17.37
N MET A 329 -12.68 -18.99 16.37
CA MET A 329 -14.11 -19.29 16.26
C MET A 329 -14.36 -20.80 16.28
N ALA A 330 -13.63 -21.57 15.45
CA ALA A 330 -13.71 -23.03 15.39
C ALA A 330 -13.29 -23.71 16.71
N SER A 331 -12.42 -23.06 17.49
CA SER A 331 -11.92 -23.55 18.78
C SER A 331 -12.81 -23.17 19.98
N THR A 332 -13.93 -22.48 19.73
CA THR A 332 -14.85 -21.99 20.76
C THR A 332 -16.19 -22.75 20.67
N HIS A 333 -16.90 -22.92 21.80
CA HIS A 333 -18.24 -23.53 21.76
C HIS A 333 -19.20 -22.69 20.89
N PRO A 334 -20.09 -23.33 20.10
CA PRO A 334 -20.35 -24.77 20.05
C PRO A 334 -19.42 -25.58 19.12
N PHE A 335 -18.56 -24.92 18.35
CA PHE A 335 -17.74 -25.58 17.31
C PHE A 335 -16.67 -26.50 17.88
N LYS A 336 -16.13 -26.16 19.06
CA LYS A 336 -15.12 -26.96 19.76
C LYS A 336 -15.52 -28.43 19.97
N ASP A 337 -16.81 -28.72 20.09
CA ASP A 337 -17.33 -30.07 20.30
C ASP A 337 -17.46 -30.88 18.99
N ILE A 338 -17.39 -30.19 17.84
CA ILE A 338 -17.70 -30.70 16.50
C ILE A 338 -16.46 -30.74 15.60
N ILE A 339 -15.52 -29.81 15.82
CA ILE A 339 -14.32 -29.58 15.02
C ILE A 339 -13.09 -29.95 15.84
N ASN A 340 -12.37 -30.98 15.38
CA ASN A 340 -11.19 -31.50 16.09
C ASN A 340 -9.87 -30.91 15.59
N ASN A 341 -9.80 -30.52 14.31
CA ASN A 341 -8.63 -29.91 13.70
C ASN A 341 -9.02 -28.56 13.11
N THR A 342 -8.23 -27.54 13.42
CA THR A 342 -8.49 -26.15 13.02
C THR A 342 -7.38 -25.59 12.14
N SER A 343 -6.59 -26.42 11.45
CA SER A 343 -5.81 -25.95 10.29
C SER A 343 -6.78 -25.57 9.18
N LEU A 344 -6.45 -24.57 8.35
CA LEU A 344 -7.37 -24.03 7.35
C LEU A 344 -7.88 -25.11 6.38
N ALA A 345 -6.97 -25.94 5.85
CA ALA A 345 -7.31 -27.02 4.92
C ALA A 345 -8.26 -28.08 5.54
N GLU A 346 -7.98 -28.52 6.78
CA GLU A 346 -8.84 -29.51 7.44
C GLU A 346 -10.17 -28.89 7.91
N LEU A 347 -10.16 -27.62 8.30
CA LEU A 347 -11.34 -26.86 8.66
C LEU A 347 -12.28 -26.73 7.46
N GLU A 348 -11.76 -26.36 6.29
CA GLU A 348 -12.51 -26.28 5.03
C GLU A 348 -13.21 -27.59 4.71
N LYS A 349 -12.46 -28.70 4.78
CA LYS A 349 -12.98 -30.04 4.55
C LYS A 349 -14.06 -30.42 5.56
N ARG A 350 -13.81 -30.19 6.85
CA ARG A 350 -14.76 -30.50 7.93
C ARG A 350 -16.08 -29.73 7.78
N LEU A 351 -16.02 -28.49 7.32
CA LEU A 351 -17.18 -27.60 7.17
C LEU A 351 -18.04 -27.90 5.92
N LYS A 352 -17.62 -28.84 5.07
CA LYS A 352 -18.45 -29.40 3.99
C LYS A 352 -19.34 -30.57 4.45
N GLU A 353 -19.05 -31.15 5.61
CA GLU A 353 -19.74 -32.32 6.16
C GLU A 353 -20.79 -31.94 7.23
N ALA A 354 -21.76 -32.83 7.47
CA ALA A 354 -22.76 -32.62 8.52
C ALA A 354 -22.09 -32.36 9.91
N PRO A 355 -22.64 -31.49 10.76
CA PRO A 355 -23.92 -30.78 10.63
C PRO A 355 -23.86 -29.47 9.81
N PHE A 356 -22.71 -29.15 9.22
CA PHE A 356 -22.55 -27.98 8.35
C PHE A 356 -23.18 -28.24 6.98
N LYS A 357 -23.40 -27.16 6.23
CA LYS A 357 -23.99 -27.22 4.89
C LYS A 357 -23.00 -26.68 3.87
N SER A 358 -22.91 -27.36 2.73
CA SER A 358 -22.19 -26.86 1.57
C SER A 358 -22.75 -25.50 1.14
N LEU A 359 -21.86 -24.58 0.80
CA LEU A 359 -22.18 -23.20 0.45
C LEU A 359 -22.20 -23.03 -1.06
N LEU A 360 -23.14 -22.20 -1.53
CA LEU A 360 -23.13 -21.70 -2.90
C LEU A 360 -22.44 -20.33 -2.89
N VAL A 361 -21.21 -20.31 -3.39
CA VAL A 361 -20.42 -19.09 -3.58
C VAL A 361 -19.99 -19.03 -5.04
N GLU A 362 -20.16 -17.87 -5.66
CA GLU A 362 -19.76 -17.62 -7.04
C GLU A 362 -18.79 -16.45 -7.12
N SER A 363 -17.82 -16.54 -8.03
CA SER A 363 -16.99 -15.41 -8.39
C SER A 363 -17.80 -14.41 -9.22
N ALA A 364 -17.60 -13.12 -8.96
CA ALA A 364 -18.22 -12.05 -9.74
C ALA A 364 -17.86 -12.14 -11.24
N GLU A 365 -18.72 -11.60 -12.09
CA GLU A 365 -18.44 -11.53 -13.53
C GLU A 365 -17.13 -10.77 -13.79
N GLY A 366 -16.27 -11.31 -14.65
CA GLY A 366 -14.95 -10.75 -14.93
C GLY A 366 -13.86 -11.04 -13.87
N PHE A 367 -14.19 -11.74 -12.78
CA PHE A 367 -13.21 -12.15 -11.77
C PHE A 367 -12.77 -13.61 -11.95
N PRO A 368 -11.51 -13.95 -11.60
CA PRO A 368 -11.04 -15.33 -11.58
C PRO A 368 -11.90 -16.19 -10.66
N ARG A 369 -12.13 -17.44 -11.07
CA ARG A 369 -12.78 -18.46 -10.24
C ARG A 369 -11.71 -19.36 -9.64
N TYR A 370 -11.88 -19.68 -8.37
CA TYR A 370 -11.15 -20.76 -7.71
C TYR A 370 -11.96 -22.04 -7.81
N ASP A 371 -11.29 -23.15 -8.14
CA ASP A 371 -11.90 -24.47 -8.11
C ASP A 371 -11.46 -25.20 -6.84
N THR A 372 -12.39 -25.34 -5.89
CA THR A 372 -12.17 -26.05 -4.62
C THR A 372 -12.16 -27.57 -4.77
N ALA A 373 -12.34 -28.12 -5.98
CA ALA A 373 -12.34 -29.56 -6.24
C ALA A 373 -10.94 -30.14 -6.51
N SER A 374 -9.96 -29.30 -6.85
CA SER A 374 -8.56 -29.67 -7.03
C SER A 374 -7.69 -29.06 -5.94
N GLU A 375 -6.58 -29.73 -5.58
CA GLU A 375 -5.52 -29.10 -4.80
C GLU A 375 -5.02 -27.87 -5.56
N GLN A 376 -5.34 -26.69 -5.03
CA GLN A 376 -4.84 -25.43 -5.55
C GLN A 376 -3.54 -25.09 -4.83
N LEU A 377 -2.61 -24.46 -5.55
CA LEU A 377 -1.37 -23.94 -4.98
C LEU A 377 -1.71 -22.87 -3.93
N HIS A 378 -0.97 -22.86 -2.81
CA HIS A 378 -1.15 -21.85 -1.78
C HIS A 378 -0.80 -20.45 -2.31
N GLU A 379 -1.77 -19.54 -2.20
CA GLU A 379 -1.60 -18.11 -2.41
C GLU A 379 -2.54 -17.34 -1.46
N ALA A 380 -2.14 -16.16 -1.02
CA ALA A 380 -2.89 -15.41 -0.01
C ALA A 380 -4.37 -15.15 -0.41
N GLY A 381 -4.63 -14.84 -1.67
CA GLY A 381 -5.99 -14.57 -2.17
C GLY A 381 -6.89 -15.79 -2.18
N TYR A 382 -6.32 -16.99 -2.34
CA TYR A 382 -7.04 -18.25 -2.21
C TYR A 382 -7.29 -18.57 -0.73
N ASP A 383 -6.29 -18.44 0.14
CA ASP A 383 -6.43 -18.73 1.56
C ASP A 383 -7.38 -17.74 2.25
N ALA A 384 -7.41 -16.47 1.83
CA ALA A 384 -8.44 -15.49 2.20
C ALA A 384 -9.84 -15.91 1.74
N TYR A 385 -9.99 -16.43 0.52
CA TYR A 385 -11.26 -16.95 0.02
C TYR A 385 -11.75 -18.14 0.85
N ILE A 386 -10.89 -19.14 1.08
CA ILE A 386 -11.21 -20.31 1.90
C ILE A 386 -11.56 -19.91 3.34
N THR A 387 -10.82 -18.96 3.92
CA THR A 387 -11.12 -18.39 5.23
C THR A 387 -12.52 -17.77 5.29
N GLY A 388 -12.91 -17.03 4.25
CA GLY A 388 -14.27 -16.50 4.13
C GLY A 388 -15.35 -17.59 4.05
N LEU A 389 -15.12 -18.67 3.30
CA LEU A 389 -16.03 -19.81 3.25
C LEU A 389 -16.19 -20.48 4.62
N CYS A 390 -15.09 -20.67 5.34
CA CYS A 390 -15.09 -21.24 6.68
C CYS A 390 -15.95 -20.40 7.64
N PHE A 391 -15.76 -19.08 7.62
CA PHE A 391 -16.59 -18.15 8.40
C PHE A 391 -18.07 -18.25 8.05
N ILE A 392 -18.44 -18.21 6.76
CA ILE A 392 -19.83 -18.29 6.32
C ILE A 392 -20.48 -19.59 6.81
N SER A 393 -19.78 -20.74 6.67
CA SER A 393 -20.31 -22.05 7.06
C SER A 393 -20.58 -22.12 8.56
N MET A 394 -19.62 -21.63 9.37
CA MET A 394 -19.77 -21.55 10.82
C MET A 394 -20.88 -20.58 11.24
N ALA A 395 -20.97 -19.39 10.62
CA ALA A 395 -22.02 -18.42 10.91
C ALA A 395 -23.42 -19.01 10.61
N ASN A 396 -23.60 -19.64 9.45
CA ASN A 396 -24.86 -20.28 9.06
C ASN A 396 -25.26 -21.41 10.01
N PHE A 397 -24.29 -22.18 10.54
CA PHE A 397 -24.54 -23.19 11.56
C PHE A 397 -25.16 -22.59 12.84
N LEU A 398 -24.60 -21.50 13.37
CA LEU A 398 -25.12 -20.86 14.59
C LEU A 398 -26.59 -20.47 14.45
N VAL A 399 -26.97 -19.90 13.31
CA VAL A 399 -28.37 -19.51 13.08
C VAL A 399 -29.29 -20.70 12.93
N GLY A 400 -28.86 -21.76 12.25
CA GLY A 400 -29.64 -23.00 12.16
C GLY A 400 -29.88 -23.65 13.52
N SER A 401 -28.95 -23.48 14.46
CA SER A 401 -29.04 -24.02 15.82
C SER A 401 -29.80 -23.13 16.80
N PHE A 402 -29.73 -21.80 16.68
CA PHE A 402 -30.21 -20.87 17.70
C PHE A 402 -31.43 -20.00 17.29
N LEU A 403 -31.81 -19.93 16.00
CA LEU A 403 -32.98 -19.16 15.56
C LEU A 403 -34.15 -20.06 15.17
N SER A 404 -35.37 -19.66 15.57
CA SER A 404 -36.63 -20.26 15.14
C SER A 404 -37.54 -19.17 14.55
N PRO A 405 -37.94 -19.26 13.27
CA PRO A 405 -37.56 -20.28 12.30
C PRO A 405 -36.08 -20.17 11.87
N PRO A 406 -35.44 -21.28 11.47
CA PRO A 406 -34.04 -21.26 11.02
C PRO A 406 -33.90 -20.41 9.76
N LYS A 407 -33.01 -19.41 9.79
CA LYS A 407 -32.68 -18.61 8.60
C LYS A 407 -31.58 -19.29 7.80
N LEU A 408 -31.59 -19.07 6.48
CA LEU A 408 -30.60 -19.63 5.55
C LEU A 408 -29.27 -18.85 5.52
N HIS A 409 -29.26 -17.63 6.04
CA HIS A 409 -28.13 -16.70 5.97
C HIS A 409 -28.03 -15.85 7.24
N VAL A 410 -26.80 -15.55 7.65
CA VAL A 410 -26.47 -14.65 8.77
C VAL A 410 -25.73 -13.44 8.23
N SER A 411 -26.28 -12.26 8.49
CA SER A 411 -25.53 -11.04 8.22
C SER A 411 -24.25 -11.01 9.06
N ALA A 412 -23.15 -10.54 8.45
CA ALA A 412 -21.87 -10.30 9.13
C ALA A 412 -21.95 -9.23 10.25
N SER A 413 -23.12 -8.64 10.48
CA SER A 413 -23.41 -7.78 11.63
C SER A 413 -24.39 -8.40 12.65
N SER A 414 -24.60 -9.72 12.62
CA SER A 414 -25.52 -10.39 13.55
C SER A 414 -24.97 -10.42 14.98
N ASN A 415 -25.84 -10.24 15.97
CA ASN A 415 -25.48 -10.39 17.40
C ASN A 415 -25.01 -11.83 17.75
N LEU A 416 -25.30 -12.82 16.90
CA LEU A 416 -24.85 -14.20 17.11
C LEU A 416 -23.35 -14.38 16.87
N ILE A 417 -22.73 -13.52 16.06
CA ILE A 417 -21.29 -13.57 15.77
C ILE A 417 -20.49 -12.54 16.58
N GLU A 418 -21.16 -11.57 17.21
CA GLU A 418 -20.56 -10.56 18.07
C GLU A 418 -19.63 -11.14 19.17
N PRO A 419 -19.96 -12.28 19.83
CA PRO A 419 -19.06 -12.89 20.80
C PRO A 419 -17.71 -13.34 20.24
N PHE A 420 -17.53 -13.41 18.92
CA PHE A 420 -16.27 -13.79 18.27
C PHE A 420 -15.48 -12.58 17.76
N PHE A 421 -16.00 -11.35 17.88
CA PHE A 421 -15.31 -10.17 17.39
C PHE A 421 -14.12 -9.76 18.26
N ASN A 422 -13.03 -9.33 17.60
CA ASN A 422 -11.84 -8.71 18.19
C ASN A 422 -11.17 -9.57 19.27
N LYS A 423 -11.00 -10.86 18.99
CA LYS A 423 -10.40 -11.84 19.92
C LYS A 423 -9.15 -12.51 19.37
#